data_AF-A0AA42X4S4-F1
#
_entry.id   AF-A0AA42X4S4-F1
#
_cell.length_a   1.000
_cell.length_b   1.000
_cell.length_c   1.000
_cell.angle_alpha   90.00
_cell.angle_beta   90.00
_cell.angle_gamma   90.00
#
_symmetry.space_group_name_H-M   'P 1'
#
loop_
_entity.id
_entity.type
_entity.pdbx_description
1 polymer ?
#
loop_
_entity_poly.entity_id
_entity_poly.type
_entity_poly.pdbx_seq_one_letter_code
_entity_poly.pdbx_strand_id
1 'polypeptide(L)'
;MKTILEVFQTLASDLRFDQHLVKAINDFERGFVNQSEEHIKFFGGYSMGVHKMRFKRTDREAWFNDVMRIDPVLLEDAVADLDSIDENWVRASDVMNLSCAWLAFALKNCKTLPEKVRHEAAVQVIQVLLYKFTGSLMAHNFKFTADEASMNAMYAELSYKFAIKKAGSWGAMLRERAEELLSPSSVHRRVFEKFDNDVLIIRMINDTQSRLRQIVKKMNKVFYDVRARGVKIGTTKSVLDIDGETVLVDKSRRWTTHIRYLHEVMADRNSFVKAELIEIIHDLMPTVSKHLFTETLVWMSVNQDDPKIPEIRKLTDETLIFAFEELERERRTVGQKGAGLGPLLKRLRALYMASRMANPTLILCKEMAEKLTVKATGSKSSSTIASIRTSVQLYLVLRSMAMSHYQS
;
A
#
# COMPACT_ATOMS: atom_id res chain seq x y z
N MET A 1 1.51 -37.58 -31.27
CA MET A 1 1.49 -36.12 -31.10
C MET A 1 1.73 -35.87 -29.63
N LYS A 2 2.86 -35.27 -29.27
CA LYS A 2 3.18 -34.95 -27.87
C LYS A 2 2.18 -33.89 -27.40
N THR A 3 1.62 -34.02 -26.20
CA THR A 3 0.65 -33.06 -25.63
C THR A 3 1.25 -32.27 -24.47
N ILE A 4 0.62 -31.15 -24.09
CA ILE A 4 1.02 -30.38 -22.90
C ILE A 4 1.00 -31.27 -21.65
N LEU A 5 0.00 -32.15 -21.52
CA LEU A 5 -0.10 -33.08 -20.40
C LEU A 5 1.10 -34.03 -20.32
N GLU A 6 1.48 -34.65 -21.44
CA GLU A 6 2.61 -35.57 -21.51
C GLU A 6 3.94 -34.89 -21.19
N VAL A 7 4.12 -33.63 -21.62
CA VAL A 7 5.29 -32.82 -21.27
C VAL A 7 5.42 -32.66 -19.76
N PHE A 8 4.35 -32.23 -19.09
CA PHE A 8 4.40 -32.07 -17.63
C PHE A 8 4.48 -33.42 -16.89
N GLN A 9 3.80 -34.46 -17.35
CA GLN A 9 3.94 -35.80 -16.74
C GLN A 9 5.36 -36.34 -16.82
N THR A 10 6.09 -35.98 -17.88
CA THR A 10 7.50 -36.37 -18.06
C THR A 10 8.42 -35.51 -17.20
N LEU A 11 8.32 -34.18 -17.28
CA LEU A 11 9.26 -33.28 -16.62
C LEU A 11 8.97 -33.06 -15.14
N ALA A 12 7.73 -33.30 -14.70
CA ALA A 12 7.31 -33.18 -13.30
C ALA A 12 7.15 -34.54 -12.62
N SER A 13 7.73 -35.62 -13.16
CA SER A 13 7.56 -36.99 -12.65
C SER A 13 7.95 -37.15 -11.18
N ASP A 14 8.93 -36.36 -10.73
CA ASP A 14 9.43 -36.37 -9.35
C ASP A 14 8.65 -35.45 -8.41
N LEU A 15 7.73 -34.65 -8.93
CA LEU A 15 6.92 -33.73 -8.12
C LEU A 15 5.86 -34.52 -7.32
N ARG A 16 6.01 -34.51 -6.00
CA ARG A 16 5.10 -35.22 -5.09
C ARG A 16 3.95 -34.31 -4.65
N PHE A 17 2.72 -34.79 -4.79
CA PHE A 17 1.52 -34.12 -4.29
C PHE A 17 1.32 -34.40 -2.81
N ASP A 18 2.12 -33.75 -1.97
CA ASP A 18 2.13 -33.92 -0.51
C ASP A 18 2.01 -32.58 0.23
N GLN A 19 2.13 -32.62 1.56
CA GLN A 19 2.04 -31.42 2.40
C GLN A 19 3.20 -30.44 2.17
N HIS A 20 4.36 -30.91 1.68
CA HIS A 20 5.48 -30.02 1.36
C HIS A 20 5.16 -29.18 0.13
N LEU A 21 4.57 -29.77 -0.91
CA LEU A 21 4.11 -29.02 -2.08
C LEU A 21 3.02 -28.00 -1.71
N VAL A 22 2.04 -28.41 -0.90
CA VAL A 22 0.97 -27.49 -0.42
C VAL A 22 1.58 -26.32 0.36
N LYS A 23 2.55 -26.58 1.24
CA LYS A 23 3.27 -25.53 1.96
C LYS A 23 4.03 -24.61 1.01
N ALA A 24 4.74 -25.15 0.01
CA ALA A 24 5.48 -24.36 -0.96
C ALA A 24 4.56 -23.42 -1.76
N ILE A 25 3.39 -23.90 -2.20
CA ILE A 25 2.38 -23.09 -2.89
C ILE A 25 1.88 -21.96 -1.98
N ASN A 26 1.56 -22.28 -0.72
CA ASN A 26 1.07 -21.31 0.24
C ASN A 26 2.12 -20.23 0.57
N ASP A 27 3.36 -20.66 0.82
CA ASP A 27 4.48 -19.78 1.11
C ASP A 27 4.77 -18.87 -0.11
N PHE A 28 4.69 -19.38 -1.33
CA PHE A 28 4.83 -18.59 -2.55
C PHE A 28 3.71 -17.53 -2.67
N GLU A 29 2.45 -17.95 -2.54
CA GLU A 29 1.28 -17.07 -2.68
C GLU A 29 1.31 -15.95 -1.63
N ARG A 30 1.53 -16.31 -0.36
CA ARG A 30 1.63 -15.34 0.74
C ARG A 30 2.87 -14.48 0.64
N GLY A 31 3.99 -15.07 0.23
CA GLY A 31 5.25 -14.36 -0.01
C GLY A 31 5.06 -13.29 -1.07
N PHE A 32 4.34 -13.60 -2.15
CA PHE A 32 4.02 -12.64 -3.21
C PHE A 32 3.12 -11.51 -2.71
N VAL A 33 2.03 -11.83 -2.00
CA VAL A 33 1.09 -10.82 -1.46
C VAL A 33 1.76 -9.89 -0.45
N ASN A 34 2.67 -10.42 0.37
CA ASN A 34 3.36 -9.68 1.44
C ASN A 34 4.77 -9.21 1.05
N GLN A 35 5.17 -9.33 -0.22
CA GLN A 35 6.53 -9.07 -0.69
C GLN A 35 7.00 -7.64 -0.39
N SER A 36 6.06 -6.69 -0.38
CA SER A 36 6.33 -5.28 -0.12
C SER A 36 5.07 -4.56 0.37
N GLU A 37 5.24 -3.37 0.94
CA GLU A 37 4.12 -2.50 1.30
C GLU A 37 3.19 -2.21 0.11
N GLU A 38 3.76 -2.06 -1.09
CA GLU A 38 2.99 -1.84 -2.33
C GLU A 38 2.11 -3.04 -2.68
N HIS A 39 2.61 -4.27 -2.53
CA HIS A 39 1.81 -5.48 -2.78
C HIS A 39 0.70 -5.62 -1.72
N ILE A 40 1.02 -5.39 -0.45
CA ILE A 40 0.04 -5.44 0.65
C ILE A 40 -1.10 -4.45 0.41
N LYS A 41 -0.77 -3.19 0.08
CA LYS A 41 -1.76 -2.16 -0.22
C LYS A 41 -2.55 -2.46 -1.50
N PHE A 42 -1.91 -3.01 -2.53
CA PHE A 42 -2.60 -3.41 -3.75
C PHE A 42 -3.63 -4.50 -3.48
N PHE A 43 -3.23 -5.60 -2.83
CA PHE A 43 -4.11 -6.75 -2.58
C PHE A 43 -5.16 -6.48 -1.50
N GLY A 44 -4.85 -5.64 -0.51
CA GLY A 44 -5.80 -5.20 0.52
C GLY A 44 -6.73 -4.07 0.06
N GLY A 45 -6.39 -3.38 -1.03
CA GLY A 45 -7.14 -2.25 -1.56
C GLY A 45 -7.90 -2.55 -2.86
N TYR A 46 -8.56 -1.52 -3.38
CA TYR A 46 -9.32 -1.57 -4.64
C TYR A 46 -8.67 -0.77 -5.77
N SER A 47 -7.68 0.07 -5.45
CA SER A 47 -7.11 1.05 -6.36
C SER A 47 -6.26 0.40 -7.45
N MET A 48 -6.50 0.78 -8.71
CA MET A 48 -5.64 0.40 -9.83
C MET A 48 -4.56 1.45 -10.04
N GLY A 49 -3.32 1.02 -10.27
CA GLY A 49 -2.24 1.92 -10.64
C GLY A 49 -1.71 2.84 -9.54
N VAL A 50 -2.34 2.90 -8.35
CA VAL A 50 -1.80 3.66 -7.20
C VAL A 50 -0.60 2.93 -6.60
N HIS A 51 -0.79 1.64 -6.28
CA HIS A 51 0.27 0.80 -5.74
C HIS A 51 0.88 -0.10 -6.83
N LYS A 52 2.20 -0.09 -6.94
CA LYS A 52 2.97 -0.81 -7.94
C LYS A 52 3.13 -2.28 -7.56
N MET A 53 2.13 -3.09 -7.88
CA MET A 53 2.27 -4.55 -7.87
C MET A 53 2.83 -5.05 -9.22
N ARG A 54 3.92 -5.83 -9.18
CA ARG A 54 4.54 -6.42 -10.37
C ARG A 54 4.92 -7.86 -10.11
N PHE A 55 4.66 -8.72 -11.09
CA PHE A 55 5.21 -10.06 -11.16
C PHE A 55 6.58 -9.98 -11.85
N LYS A 56 7.65 -10.25 -11.10
CA LYS A 56 9.06 -10.09 -11.52
C LYS A 56 9.64 -11.41 -12.00
N ARG A 57 10.81 -11.33 -12.61
CA ARG A 57 11.60 -12.52 -12.99
C ARG A 57 11.95 -13.37 -11.78
N THR A 58 12.28 -12.75 -10.65
CA THR A 58 12.55 -13.45 -9.39
C THR A 58 11.37 -14.27 -8.88
N ASP A 59 10.13 -13.81 -9.14
CA ASP A 59 8.93 -14.55 -8.74
C ASP A 59 8.72 -15.76 -9.67
N ARG A 60 9.06 -15.64 -10.97
CA ARG A 60 9.10 -16.78 -11.89
C ARG A 60 10.17 -17.80 -11.48
N GLU A 61 11.37 -17.33 -11.15
CA GLU A 61 12.48 -18.18 -10.69
C GLU A 61 12.08 -18.95 -9.42
N ALA A 62 11.51 -18.27 -8.42
CA ALA A 62 11.01 -18.90 -7.20
C ALA A 62 9.89 -19.93 -7.49
N TRP A 63 9.00 -19.66 -8.44
CA TRP A 63 7.96 -20.63 -8.81
C TRP A 63 8.55 -21.93 -9.35
N PHE A 64 9.52 -21.84 -10.26
CA PHE A 64 10.11 -23.03 -10.85
C PHE A 64 11.06 -23.77 -9.89
N ASN A 65 11.81 -23.03 -9.07
CA ASN A 65 12.76 -23.62 -8.14
C ASN A 65 12.09 -24.22 -6.89
N ASP A 66 11.16 -23.47 -6.28
CA ASP A 66 10.64 -23.81 -4.95
C ASP A 66 9.34 -24.61 -5.04
N VAL A 67 8.49 -24.32 -6.03
CA VAL A 67 7.17 -24.95 -6.20
C VAL A 67 7.21 -26.09 -7.19
N MET A 68 7.53 -25.81 -8.46
CA MET A 68 7.48 -26.83 -9.52
C MET A 68 8.64 -27.82 -9.43
N ARG A 69 9.83 -27.35 -9.04
CA ARG A 69 11.10 -28.10 -9.06
C ARG A 69 11.41 -28.67 -10.44
N ILE A 70 11.14 -27.88 -11.47
CA ILE A 70 11.38 -28.23 -12.88
C ILE A 70 12.33 -27.18 -13.45
N ASP A 71 13.28 -27.60 -14.28
CA ASP A 71 14.10 -26.67 -15.06
C ASP A 71 13.21 -25.95 -16.09
N PRO A 72 13.02 -24.62 -15.97
CA PRO A 72 12.17 -23.89 -16.90
C PRO A 72 12.69 -23.92 -18.34
N VAL A 73 13.99 -24.09 -18.57
CA VAL A 73 14.59 -24.15 -19.92
C VAL A 73 14.16 -25.44 -20.62
N LEU A 74 14.29 -26.59 -19.93
CA LEU A 74 13.83 -27.87 -20.48
C LEU A 74 12.33 -27.88 -20.77
N LEU A 75 11.55 -27.20 -19.91
CA LEU A 75 10.12 -27.05 -20.13
C LEU A 75 9.81 -26.14 -21.32
N GLU A 76 10.54 -25.04 -21.50
CA GLU A 76 10.40 -24.14 -22.65
C GLU A 76 10.70 -24.87 -23.97
N ASP A 77 11.80 -25.61 -24.04
CA ASP A 77 12.18 -26.41 -25.21
C ASP A 77 11.10 -27.46 -25.52
N ALA A 78 10.66 -28.20 -24.50
CA ALA A 78 9.67 -29.26 -24.68
C ALA A 78 8.27 -28.74 -25.08
N VAL A 79 7.94 -27.49 -24.72
CA VAL A 79 6.69 -26.81 -25.07
C VAL A 79 6.77 -26.20 -26.47
N ALA A 80 7.93 -25.68 -26.87
CA ALA A 80 8.18 -25.17 -28.22
C ALA A 80 8.06 -26.27 -29.29
N ASP A 81 8.43 -27.51 -28.95
CA ASP A 81 8.31 -28.69 -29.82
C ASP A 81 6.86 -29.20 -30.00
N LEU A 82 5.85 -28.58 -29.39
CA LEU A 82 4.47 -29.04 -29.47
C LEU A 82 3.76 -28.51 -30.72
N ASP A 83 3.29 -29.42 -31.59
CA ASP A 83 2.45 -29.10 -32.76
C ASP A 83 1.19 -28.26 -32.42
N SER A 84 0.71 -28.34 -31.18
CA SER A 84 -0.48 -27.64 -30.69
C SER A 84 -0.21 -26.19 -30.26
N ILE A 85 1.05 -25.76 -30.23
CA ILE A 85 1.48 -24.44 -29.78
C ILE A 85 2.17 -23.71 -30.93
N ASP A 86 1.65 -22.54 -31.25
CA ASP A 86 2.32 -21.61 -32.16
C ASP A 86 3.36 -20.81 -31.38
N GLU A 87 4.62 -20.83 -31.83
CA GLU A 87 5.74 -20.10 -31.23
C GLU A 87 5.47 -18.59 -31.09
N ASN A 88 4.61 -18.02 -31.94
CA ASN A 88 4.24 -16.60 -31.88
C ASN A 88 3.28 -16.27 -30.73
N TRP A 89 2.70 -17.27 -30.05
CA TRP A 89 1.72 -17.07 -28.99
C TRP A 89 2.35 -16.73 -27.64
N VAL A 90 2.75 -15.46 -27.46
CA VAL A 90 3.40 -14.91 -26.24
C VAL A 90 2.83 -15.36 -24.88
N ARG A 91 1.55 -15.71 -24.79
CA ARG A 91 0.87 -16.03 -23.51
C ARG A 91 0.44 -17.48 -23.38
N ALA A 92 0.11 -18.12 -24.50
CA ALA A 92 -0.33 -19.51 -24.49
C ALA A 92 0.86 -20.48 -24.49
N SER A 93 2.01 -20.06 -25.02
CA SER A 93 3.29 -20.80 -24.93
C SER A 93 4.08 -20.49 -23.66
N ASP A 94 3.65 -19.51 -22.85
CA ASP A 94 4.36 -19.15 -21.62
C ASP A 94 4.26 -20.27 -20.59
N VAL A 95 5.40 -20.92 -20.32
CA VAL A 95 5.51 -22.10 -19.44
C VAL A 95 5.07 -21.84 -18.01
N MET A 96 5.18 -20.60 -17.52
CA MET A 96 4.66 -20.22 -16.21
C MET A 96 3.13 -20.34 -16.19
N ASN A 97 2.45 -19.81 -17.20
CA ASN A 97 0.99 -19.91 -17.30
C ASN A 97 0.52 -21.36 -17.43
N LEU A 98 1.21 -22.14 -18.28
CA LEU A 98 0.93 -23.56 -18.47
C LEU A 98 1.16 -24.36 -17.18
N SER A 99 2.23 -24.06 -16.44
CA SER A 99 2.53 -24.74 -15.18
C SER A 99 1.48 -24.48 -14.11
N CYS A 100 0.93 -23.26 -14.00
CA CYS A 100 -0.18 -22.99 -13.09
C CYS A 100 -1.44 -23.78 -13.50
N ALA A 101 -1.76 -23.82 -14.81
CA ALA A 101 -2.92 -24.55 -15.29
C ALA A 101 -2.80 -26.06 -15.00
N TRP A 102 -1.64 -26.64 -15.30
CA TRP A 102 -1.37 -28.06 -15.07
C TRP A 102 -1.35 -28.39 -13.58
N LEU A 103 -0.65 -27.60 -12.75
CA LEU A 103 -0.54 -27.87 -11.33
C LEU A 103 -1.90 -27.78 -10.63
N ALA A 104 -2.76 -26.84 -11.01
CA ALA A 104 -4.13 -26.76 -10.50
C ALA A 104 -4.96 -27.98 -10.89
N PHE A 105 -4.85 -28.47 -12.14
CA PHE A 105 -5.45 -29.73 -12.56
C PHE A 105 -4.92 -30.91 -11.72
N ALA A 106 -3.60 -31.04 -11.59
CA ALA A 106 -2.97 -32.16 -10.94
C ALA A 106 -3.31 -32.21 -9.43
N LEU A 107 -3.33 -31.07 -8.75
CA LEU A 107 -3.80 -30.96 -7.37
C LEU A 107 -5.27 -31.36 -7.25
N LYS A 108 -6.15 -30.83 -8.12
CA LYS A 108 -7.59 -31.13 -8.05
C LYS A 108 -7.88 -32.64 -8.19
N ASN A 109 -7.08 -33.35 -8.97
CA ASN A 109 -7.28 -34.77 -9.27
C ASN A 109 -6.36 -35.72 -8.47
N CYS A 110 -5.45 -35.21 -7.63
CA CYS A 110 -4.59 -36.07 -6.82
C CYS A 110 -5.39 -36.79 -5.73
N LYS A 111 -4.99 -38.03 -5.44
CA LYS A 111 -5.61 -38.89 -4.41
C LYS A 111 -4.84 -38.90 -3.09
N THR A 112 -3.66 -38.29 -3.06
CA THR A 112 -2.73 -38.30 -1.93
C THR A 112 -3.05 -37.25 -0.87
N LEU A 113 -3.83 -36.22 -1.22
CA LEU A 113 -4.20 -35.12 -0.32
C LEU A 113 -5.71 -35.11 -0.03
N PRO A 114 -6.12 -34.67 1.18
CA PRO A 114 -7.54 -34.43 1.49
C PRO A 114 -8.18 -33.43 0.53
N GLU A 115 -9.47 -33.63 0.23
CA GLU A 115 -10.20 -32.82 -0.77
C GLU A 115 -10.11 -31.31 -0.49
N LYS A 116 -10.35 -30.90 0.76
CA LYS A 116 -10.26 -29.49 1.15
C LYS A 116 -8.87 -28.91 0.95
N VAL A 117 -7.82 -29.69 1.22
CA VAL A 117 -6.42 -29.26 1.12
C VAL A 117 -6.02 -29.11 -0.35
N ARG A 118 -6.35 -30.10 -1.18
CA ARG A 118 -6.02 -30.06 -2.61
C ARG A 118 -6.83 -28.98 -3.35
N HIS A 119 -8.07 -28.72 -2.93
CA HIS A 119 -8.89 -27.63 -3.47
C HIS A 119 -8.29 -26.27 -3.14
N GLU A 120 -7.97 -26.02 -1.86
CA GLU A 120 -7.34 -24.75 -1.45
C GLU A 120 -6.01 -24.51 -2.16
N ALA A 121 -5.16 -25.54 -2.27
CA ALA A 121 -3.90 -25.43 -3.00
C ALA A 121 -4.14 -25.11 -4.49
N ALA A 122 -5.10 -25.76 -5.14
CA ALA A 122 -5.46 -25.45 -6.53
C ALA A 122 -5.96 -24.01 -6.69
N VAL A 123 -6.76 -23.50 -5.74
CA VAL A 123 -7.22 -22.10 -5.73
C VAL A 123 -6.02 -21.16 -5.64
N GLN A 124 -5.05 -21.41 -4.76
CA GLN A 124 -3.84 -20.60 -4.62
C GLN A 124 -2.99 -20.60 -5.90
N VAL A 125 -2.85 -21.75 -6.57
CA VAL A 125 -2.15 -21.84 -7.86
C VAL A 125 -2.83 -20.97 -8.93
N ILE A 126 -4.16 -20.97 -8.99
CA ILE A 126 -4.91 -20.09 -9.91
C ILE A 126 -4.78 -18.63 -9.49
N GLN A 127 -4.76 -18.30 -8.19
CA GLN A 127 -4.49 -16.95 -7.72
C GLN A 127 -3.13 -16.45 -8.23
N VAL A 128 -2.08 -17.26 -8.18
CA VAL A 128 -0.74 -16.91 -8.72
C VAL A 128 -0.80 -16.59 -10.21
N LEU A 129 -1.51 -17.39 -11.01
CA LEU A 129 -1.75 -17.10 -12.43
C LEU A 129 -2.43 -15.74 -12.63
N LEU A 130 -3.47 -15.48 -11.83
CA LEU A 130 -4.21 -14.22 -11.86
C LEU A 130 -3.35 -13.03 -11.39
N TYR A 131 -2.43 -13.22 -10.44
CA TYR A 131 -1.48 -12.20 -9.99
C TYR A 131 -0.54 -11.79 -11.11
N LYS A 132 0.03 -12.76 -11.84
CA LYS A 132 0.87 -12.51 -13.02
C LYS A 132 0.14 -11.70 -14.09
N PHE A 133 -1.07 -12.10 -14.44
CA PHE A 133 -1.87 -11.37 -15.43
C PHE A 133 -2.25 -9.97 -14.95
N THR A 134 -2.65 -9.83 -13.70
CA THR A 134 -3.02 -8.54 -13.12
C THR A 134 -1.81 -7.61 -13.10
N GLY A 135 -0.64 -8.07 -12.65
CA GLY A 135 0.59 -7.28 -12.62
C GLY A 135 1.01 -6.80 -14.00
N SER A 136 0.92 -7.66 -15.01
CA SER A 136 1.17 -7.29 -16.41
C SER A 136 0.18 -6.22 -16.91
N LEU A 137 -1.11 -6.37 -16.61
CA LEU A 137 -2.13 -5.38 -16.98
C LEU A 137 -1.94 -4.04 -16.28
N MET A 138 -1.57 -4.05 -14.99
CA MET A 138 -1.30 -2.82 -14.24
C MET A 138 -0.07 -2.11 -14.80
N ALA A 139 1.03 -2.82 -15.06
CA ALA A 139 2.24 -2.23 -15.63
C ALA A 139 2.00 -1.65 -17.04
N HIS A 140 1.16 -2.29 -17.85
CA HIS A 140 0.80 -1.80 -19.19
C HIS A 140 -0.06 -0.54 -19.14
N ASN A 141 -1.11 -0.53 -18.30
CA ASN A 141 -2.09 0.57 -18.28
C ASN A 141 -1.64 1.76 -17.41
N PHE A 142 -0.74 1.54 -16.45
CA PHE A 142 -0.27 2.53 -15.50
C PHE A 142 1.26 2.61 -15.52
N LYS A 143 1.80 3.17 -16.61
CA LYS A 143 3.25 3.44 -16.74
C LYS A 143 3.74 4.36 -15.61
N PHE A 144 2.89 5.30 -15.20
CA PHE A 144 3.06 6.14 -14.02
C PHE A 144 1.97 5.83 -13.00
N THR A 145 2.26 6.06 -11.72
CA THR A 145 1.27 5.84 -10.66
C THR A 145 0.07 6.74 -10.85
N ALA A 146 -1.11 6.16 -10.71
CA ALA A 146 -2.35 6.91 -10.70
C ALA A 146 -2.46 7.71 -9.40
N ASP A 147 -3.05 8.90 -9.49
CA ASP A 147 -3.42 9.68 -8.32
C ASP A 147 -4.51 8.96 -7.53
N GLU A 148 -4.28 8.81 -6.22
CA GLU A 148 -5.15 8.05 -5.33
C GLU A 148 -6.52 8.73 -5.15
N ALA A 149 -6.57 10.06 -5.13
CA ALA A 149 -7.84 10.78 -5.01
C ALA A 149 -8.74 10.50 -6.23
N SER A 150 -8.15 10.51 -7.42
CA SER A 150 -8.81 10.17 -8.68
C SER A 150 -9.31 8.71 -8.69
N MET A 151 -8.53 7.78 -8.14
CA MET A 151 -8.91 6.37 -8.04
C MET A 151 -10.00 6.13 -6.98
N ASN A 152 -9.96 6.85 -5.87
CA ASN A 152 -11.02 6.81 -4.84
C ASN A 152 -12.33 7.38 -5.39
N ALA A 153 -12.28 8.47 -6.14
CA ALA A 153 -13.45 9.04 -6.83
C ALA A 153 -14.02 8.07 -7.88
N MET A 154 -13.17 7.43 -8.69
CA MET A 154 -13.61 6.39 -9.61
C MET A 154 -14.28 5.23 -8.86
N TYR A 155 -13.67 4.75 -7.78
CA TYR A 155 -14.21 3.63 -7.01
C TYR A 155 -15.55 3.96 -6.34
N ALA A 156 -15.75 5.20 -5.87
CA ALA A 156 -17.02 5.66 -5.33
C ALA A 156 -18.16 5.57 -6.36
N GLU A 157 -17.85 5.86 -7.63
CA GLU A 157 -18.79 5.83 -8.76
C GLU A 157 -19.04 4.41 -9.31
N LEU A 158 -18.22 3.41 -8.93
CA LEU A 158 -18.48 2.04 -9.32
C LEU A 158 -19.76 1.53 -8.65
N SER A 159 -20.71 1.09 -9.47
CA SER A 159 -21.85 0.31 -8.98
C SER A 159 -21.43 -1.09 -8.51
N TYR A 160 -22.27 -1.76 -7.72
CA TYR A 160 -22.08 -3.16 -7.31
C TYR A 160 -22.10 -4.18 -8.47
N LYS A 161 -22.33 -3.74 -9.71
CA LYS A 161 -22.12 -4.56 -10.91
C LYS A 161 -20.64 -4.84 -11.18
N PHE A 162 -19.72 -4.09 -10.57
CA PHE A 162 -18.28 -4.33 -10.66
C PHE A 162 -17.84 -5.32 -9.60
N ALA A 163 -17.18 -6.41 -10.02
CA ALA A 163 -16.70 -7.46 -9.11
C ALA A 163 -15.80 -6.91 -7.99
N ILE A 164 -14.92 -5.96 -8.30
CA ILE A 164 -14.05 -5.31 -7.29
C ILE A 164 -14.84 -4.55 -6.22
N LYS A 165 -15.99 -3.95 -6.59
CA LYS A 165 -16.85 -3.20 -5.65
C LYS A 165 -17.59 -4.14 -4.70
N LYS A 166 -17.96 -5.33 -5.19
CA LYS A 166 -18.58 -6.39 -4.39
C LYS A 166 -17.55 -7.06 -3.45
N ALA A 167 -16.38 -7.39 -3.97
CA ALA A 167 -15.33 -8.09 -3.22
C ALA A 167 -14.58 -7.18 -2.22
N GLY A 168 -14.55 -5.87 -2.46
CA GLY A 168 -13.94 -4.88 -1.57
C GLY A 168 -12.41 -4.72 -1.74
N SER A 169 -11.71 -5.73 -2.26
CA SER A 169 -10.29 -5.66 -2.58
C SER A 169 -9.87 -6.52 -3.77
N TRP A 170 -8.70 -6.23 -4.35
CA TRP A 170 -8.14 -7.05 -5.43
C TRP A 170 -7.86 -8.47 -4.96
N GLY A 171 -7.33 -8.67 -3.75
CA GLY A 171 -7.08 -10.00 -3.20
C GLY A 171 -8.36 -10.83 -3.11
N ALA A 172 -9.42 -10.26 -2.55
CA ALA A 172 -10.72 -10.92 -2.45
C ALA A 172 -11.31 -11.25 -3.83
N MET A 173 -11.30 -10.28 -4.76
CA MET A 173 -11.85 -10.49 -6.10
C MET A 173 -11.08 -11.58 -6.87
N LEU A 174 -9.75 -11.57 -6.81
CA LEU A 174 -8.93 -12.55 -7.53
C LEU A 174 -9.09 -13.96 -6.94
N ARG A 175 -9.30 -14.07 -5.62
CA ARG A 175 -9.68 -15.34 -5.00
C ARG A 175 -11.05 -15.83 -5.46
N GLU A 176 -12.07 -14.97 -5.45
CA GLU A 176 -13.40 -15.33 -5.99
C GLU A 176 -13.31 -15.83 -7.44
N ARG A 177 -12.49 -15.18 -8.27
CA ARG A 177 -12.24 -15.61 -9.65
C ARG A 177 -11.53 -16.94 -9.76
N ALA A 178 -10.58 -17.23 -8.87
CA ALA A 178 -9.89 -18.51 -8.83
C ALA A 178 -10.88 -19.65 -8.50
N GLU A 179 -11.76 -19.43 -7.52
CA GLU A 179 -12.83 -20.36 -7.15
C GLU A 179 -13.82 -20.56 -8.31
N GLU A 180 -14.27 -19.48 -8.96
CA GLU A 180 -15.16 -19.56 -10.13
C GLU A 180 -14.55 -20.40 -11.26
N LEU A 181 -13.24 -20.26 -11.51
CA LEU A 181 -12.55 -20.97 -12.57
C LEU A 181 -12.50 -22.49 -12.33
N LEU A 182 -12.33 -22.90 -11.07
CA LEU A 182 -12.26 -24.30 -10.66
C LEU A 182 -13.64 -24.94 -10.41
N SER A 183 -14.69 -24.11 -10.33
CA SER A 183 -16.05 -24.54 -10.04
C SER A 183 -16.63 -25.50 -11.09
N PRO A 184 -17.59 -26.37 -10.72
CA PRO A 184 -18.28 -27.25 -11.67
C PRO A 184 -19.11 -26.52 -12.72
N SER A 185 -19.45 -25.25 -12.52
CA SER A 185 -20.18 -24.42 -13.49
C SER A 185 -19.25 -23.63 -14.42
N SER A 186 -17.93 -23.75 -14.24
CA SER A 186 -16.93 -23.10 -15.09
C SER A 186 -17.03 -23.60 -16.53
N VAL A 187 -17.01 -22.69 -17.48
CA VAL A 187 -16.88 -23.03 -18.92
C VAL A 187 -15.56 -23.74 -19.23
N HIS A 188 -14.58 -23.61 -18.34
CA HIS A 188 -13.26 -24.25 -18.43
C HIS A 188 -13.15 -25.51 -17.57
N ARG A 189 -14.25 -25.99 -16.98
CA ARG A 189 -14.30 -27.18 -16.10
C ARG A 189 -13.49 -28.35 -16.64
N ARG A 190 -13.66 -28.67 -17.93
CA ARG A 190 -12.99 -29.82 -18.58
C ARG A 190 -11.47 -29.74 -18.51
N VAL A 191 -10.89 -28.53 -18.56
CA VAL A 191 -9.43 -28.34 -18.43
C VAL A 191 -8.95 -28.88 -17.09
N PHE A 192 -9.66 -28.57 -16.00
CA PHE A 192 -9.27 -28.99 -14.65
C PHE A 192 -9.77 -30.40 -14.27
N GLU A 193 -10.56 -31.06 -15.10
CA GLU A 193 -10.99 -32.45 -14.89
C GLU A 193 -10.16 -33.46 -15.69
N LYS A 194 -9.70 -33.08 -16.90
CA LYS A 194 -9.03 -34.00 -17.81
C LYS A 194 -7.66 -33.53 -18.28
N PHE A 195 -7.48 -32.22 -18.48
CA PHE A 195 -6.26 -31.63 -19.03
C PHE A 195 -5.76 -32.32 -20.32
N ASP A 196 -6.69 -32.86 -21.11
CA ASP A 196 -6.43 -33.77 -22.24
C ASP A 196 -6.54 -33.09 -23.61
N ASN A 197 -6.67 -31.77 -23.63
CA ASN A 197 -6.97 -31.00 -24.83
C ASN A 197 -6.25 -29.64 -24.80
N ASP A 198 -5.16 -29.56 -25.54
CA ASP A 198 -4.29 -28.38 -25.60
C ASP A 198 -5.04 -27.13 -26.07
N VAL A 199 -5.97 -27.26 -27.03
CA VAL A 199 -6.80 -26.14 -27.51
C VAL A 199 -7.67 -25.57 -26.37
N LEU A 200 -8.25 -26.43 -25.53
CA LEU A 200 -9.03 -25.99 -24.37
C LEU A 200 -8.16 -25.35 -23.29
N ILE A 201 -6.96 -25.88 -23.04
CA ILE A 201 -5.98 -25.32 -22.10
C ILE A 201 -5.59 -23.90 -22.53
N ILE A 202 -5.23 -23.73 -23.79
CA ILE A 202 -4.83 -22.46 -24.38
C ILE A 202 -6.00 -21.46 -24.37
N ARG A 203 -7.21 -21.91 -24.72
CA ARG A 203 -8.41 -21.09 -24.65
C ARG A 203 -8.69 -20.62 -23.22
N MET A 204 -8.50 -21.47 -22.21
CA MET A 204 -8.70 -21.12 -20.80
C MET A 204 -7.75 -20.01 -20.38
N ILE A 205 -6.46 -20.12 -20.70
CA ILE A 205 -5.44 -19.10 -20.40
C ILE A 205 -5.80 -17.76 -21.05
N ASN A 206 -6.11 -17.77 -22.34
CA ASN A 206 -6.46 -16.57 -23.10
C ASN A 206 -7.76 -15.91 -22.62
N ASP A 207 -8.82 -16.69 -22.36
CA ASP A 207 -10.09 -16.17 -21.86
C ASP A 207 -9.93 -15.58 -20.45
N THR A 208 -9.22 -16.27 -19.56
CA THR A 208 -8.97 -15.80 -18.17
C THR A 208 -8.30 -14.43 -18.16
N GLN A 209 -7.24 -14.26 -18.94
CA GLN A 209 -6.57 -12.97 -19.05
C GLN A 209 -7.44 -11.92 -19.76
N SER A 210 -8.18 -12.30 -20.80
CA SER A 210 -9.07 -11.39 -21.52
C SER A 210 -10.16 -10.85 -20.60
N ARG A 211 -10.74 -11.67 -19.73
CA ARG A 211 -11.71 -11.25 -18.71
C ARG A 211 -11.11 -10.25 -17.72
N LEU A 212 -9.90 -10.48 -17.22
CA LEU A 212 -9.18 -9.51 -16.38
C LEU A 212 -8.95 -8.18 -17.11
N ARG A 213 -8.53 -8.23 -18.38
CA ARG A 213 -8.36 -7.03 -19.21
C ARG A 213 -9.67 -6.27 -19.36
N GLN A 214 -10.79 -6.95 -19.55
CA GLN A 214 -12.10 -6.31 -19.65
C GLN A 214 -12.52 -5.64 -18.34
N ILE A 215 -12.21 -6.23 -17.18
CA ILE A 215 -12.45 -5.60 -15.87
C ILE A 215 -11.67 -4.28 -15.77
N VAL A 216 -10.35 -4.32 -16.02
CA VAL A 216 -9.49 -3.13 -15.97
C VAL A 216 -9.94 -2.08 -16.99
N LYS A 217 -10.30 -2.49 -18.21
CA LYS A 217 -10.82 -1.58 -19.25
C LYS A 217 -12.12 -0.89 -18.83
N LYS A 218 -13.07 -1.63 -18.25
CA LYS A 218 -14.34 -1.07 -17.77
C LYS A 218 -14.12 -0.08 -16.62
N MET A 219 -13.23 -0.41 -15.68
CA MET A 219 -12.87 0.51 -14.59
C MET A 219 -12.16 1.76 -15.10
N ASN A 220 -11.24 1.62 -16.06
CA ASN A 220 -10.58 2.77 -16.70
C ASN A 220 -11.57 3.67 -17.44
N LYS A 221 -12.62 3.11 -18.05
CA LYS A 221 -13.69 3.92 -18.65
C LYS A 221 -14.34 4.81 -17.60
N VAL A 222 -14.74 4.26 -16.46
CA VAL A 222 -15.32 5.04 -15.34
C VAL A 222 -14.33 6.11 -14.85
N PHE A 223 -13.04 5.77 -14.75
CA PHE A 223 -12.01 6.74 -14.37
C PHE A 223 -11.96 7.95 -15.31
N TYR A 224 -11.95 7.73 -16.62
CA TYR A 224 -11.98 8.81 -17.60
C TYR A 224 -13.31 9.57 -17.59
N ASP A 225 -14.43 8.91 -17.38
CA ASP A 225 -15.75 9.56 -17.26
C ASP A 225 -15.83 10.47 -16.01
N VAL A 226 -15.23 10.08 -14.89
CA VAL A 226 -15.10 10.92 -13.68
C VAL A 226 -14.21 12.12 -13.94
N ARG A 227 -13.09 11.93 -14.63
CA ARG A 227 -12.16 13.01 -14.99
C ARG A 227 -12.78 14.00 -15.98
N ALA A 228 -13.57 13.50 -16.95
CA ALA A 228 -14.22 14.32 -17.96
C ALA A 228 -15.40 15.14 -17.41
N ARG A 229 -16.12 14.63 -16.40
CA ARG A 229 -17.24 15.32 -15.74
C ARG A 229 -16.83 16.51 -14.87
N GLY A 230 -15.53 16.85 -14.82
CA GLY A 230 -15.08 18.07 -14.16
C GLY A 230 -15.31 18.06 -12.65
N VAL A 231 -15.41 16.88 -12.01
CA VAL A 231 -15.05 16.79 -10.59
C VAL A 231 -13.66 17.41 -10.53
N LYS A 232 -13.56 18.62 -9.96
CA LYS A 232 -12.29 19.30 -9.71
C LYS A 232 -11.53 18.46 -8.68
N ILE A 233 -10.97 17.35 -9.14
CA ILE A 233 -9.80 16.74 -8.55
C ILE A 233 -8.75 17.83 -8.73
N GLY A 234 -8.45 18.52 -7.63
CA GLY A 234 -7.56 19.67 -7.62
C GLY A 234 -6.37 19.37 -8.49
N THR A 235 -6.17 20.19 -9.52
CA THR A 235 -5.09 20.05 -10.48
C THR A 235 -3.77 19.97 -9.71
N THR A 236 -3.26 18.76 -9.50
CA THR A 236 -1.85 18.57 -9.17
C THR A 236 -1.11 18.95 -10.43
N LYS A 237 -0.77 20.25 -10.55
CA LYS A 237 0.20 20.68 -11.54
C LYS A 237 1.41 19.79 -11.33
N SER A 238 1.84 19.15 -12.41
CA SER A 238 3.11 18.48 -12.51
C SER A 238 4.19 19.48 -12.10
N VAL A 239 4.61 19.43 -10.83
CA VAL A 239 5.74 20.19 -10.36
C VAL A 239 6.95 19.37 -10.79
N LEU A 240 7.77 19.99 -11.64
CA LEU A 240 9.08 19.52 -12.01
C LEU A 240 9.85 19.06 -10.77
N ASP A 241 10.52 17.92 -10.91
CA ASP A 241 11.62 17.49 -10.06
C ASP A 241 12.59 18.66 -9.81
N ILE A 242 12.51 19.27 -8.63
CA ILE A 242 13.63 19.97 -8.02
C ILE A 242 13.57 19.68 -6.51
N ASP A 243 14.54 18.89 -6.06
CA ASP A 243 14.99 18.72 -4.68
C ASP A 243 14.00 18.29 -3.59
N GLY A 244 14.07 16.99 -3.25
CA GLY A 244 14.05 16.52 -1.86
C GLY A 244 12.72 16.44 -1.10
N GLU A 245 11.62 17.00 -1.61
CA GLU A 245 10.34 17.05 -0.85
C GLU A 245 9.44 15.80 -0.99
N THR A 246 9.77 14.82 -1.85
CA THR A 246 8.94 13.61 -2.08
C THR A 246 8.78 12.69 -0.87
N VAL A 247 9.59 12.86 0.18
CA VAL A 247 9.53 12.01 1.38
C VAL A 247 8.42 12.43 2.36
N LEU A 248 7.86 13.63 2.23
CA LEU A 248 6.93 14.17 3.23
C LEU A 248 5.44 13.93 2.93
N VAL A 249 5.07 13.73 1.66
CA VAL A 249 3.66 13.67 1.25
C VAL A 249 2.99 12.32 1.54
N ASP A 250 3.70 11.19 1.40
CA ASP A 250 3.13 9.85 1.62
C ASP A 250 2.94 9.51 3.11
N LYS A 251 3.69 10.19 3.98
CA LYS A 251 3.73 9.93 5.43
C LYS A 251 2.64 10.63 6.23
N SER A 252 1.97 11.61 5.63
CA SER A 252 0.89 12.39 6.27
C SER A 252 -0.47 11.66 6.29
N ARG A 253 -0.69 10.63 5.44
CA ARG A 253 -2.01 9.99 5.22
C ARG A 253 -2.61 9.30 6.45
N ARG A 254 -1.79 8.67 7.28
CA ARG A 254 -2.25 7.93 8.47
C ARG A 254 -2.64 8.86 9.64
N TRP A 255 -2.07 10.06 9.65
CA TRP A 255 -2.28 11.09 10.68
C TRP A 255 -3.02 12.31 10.13
N THR A 256 -3.54 12.23 8.89
CA THR A 256 -4.26 13.32 8.20
C THR A 256 -5.44 13.80 9.04
N THR A 257 -6.11 12.92 9.78
CA THR A 257 -7.18 13.32 10.70
C THR A 257 -6.67 14.28 11.78
N HIS A 258 -5.51 13.99 12.39
CA HIS A 258 -4.90 14.82 13.43
C HIS A 258 -4.32 16.12 12.85
N ILE A 259 -3.70 16.06 11.67
CA ILE A 259 -3.17 17.22 10.95
C ILE A 259 -4.30 18.16 10.54
N ARG A 260 -5.32 17.64 9.85
CA ARG A 260 -6.50 18.42 9.44
C ARG A 260 -7.22 19.00 10.65
N TYR A 261 -7.40 18.21 11.70
CA TYR A 261 -7.98 18.70 12.95
C TYR A 261 -7.19 19.86 13.52
N LEU A 262 -5.86 19.75 13.57
CA LEU A 262 -5.02 20.80 14.14
C LEU A 262 -5.09 22.10 13.33
N HIS A 263 -5.10 22.01 11.99
CA HIS A 263 -5.34 23.19 11.12
C HIS A 263 -6.75 23.77 11.33
N GLU A 264 -7.77 22.93 11.45
CA GLU A 264 -9.15 23.39 11.67
C GLU A 264 -9.29 24.13 13.00
N VAL A 265 -8.78 23.57 14.10
CA VAL A 265 -8.87 24.23 15.40
C VAL A 265 -7.92 25.40 15.52
N MET A 266 -6.79 25.41 14.78
CA MET A 266 -5.86 26.54 14.77
C MET A 266 -6.52 27.79 14.22
N ALA A 267 -7.45 27.67 13.26
CA ALA A 267 -8.22 28.77 12.63
C ALA A 267 -8.97 29.65 13.64
N ASP A 268 -9.35 29.08 14.78
CA ASP A 268 -10.00 29.81 15.86
C ASP A 268 -9.14 29.81 17.12
N ARG A 269 -8.75 31.00 17.59
CA ARG A 269 -7.88 31.18 18.76
C ARG A 269 -8.39 30.43 20.00
N ASN A 270 -9.70 30.48 20.26
CA ASN A 270 -10.29 29.87 21.46
C ASN A 270 -10.35 28.34 21.35
N SER A 271 -10.47 27.81 20.14
CA SER A 271 -10.41 26.38 19.84
C SER A 271 -8.98 25.85 19.87
N PHE A 272 -8.02 26.65 19.44
CA PHE A 272 -6.61 26.28 19.40
C PHE A 272 -5.94 26.35 20.76
N VAL A 273 -6.07 27.47 21.46
CA VAL A 273 -5.30 27.82 22.66
C VAL A 273 -6.08 27.39 23.90
N LYS A 274 -5.63 26.31 24.55
CA LYS A 274 -6.26 25.71 25.73
C LYS A 274 -5.34 25.86 26.94
N ALA A 275 -5.84 26.51 27.99
CA ALA A 275 -5.06 26.85 29.17
C ALA A 275 -4.52 25.60 29.88
N GLU A 276 -5.35 24.57 30.00
CA GLU A 276 -5.02 23.28 30.59
C GLU A 276 -3.93 22.54 29.82
N LEU A 277 -3.87 22.65 28.49
CA LEU A 277 -2.79 22.08 27.70
C LEU A 277 -1.50 22.90 27.84
N ILE A 278 -1.62 24.22 27.99
CA ILE A 278 -0.48 25.09 28.29
C ILE A 278 0.14 24.72 29.65
N GLU A 279 -0.68 24.44 30.68
CA GLU A 279 -0.17 23.98 31.98
C GLU A 279 0.62 22.67 31.85
N ILE A 280 0.08 21.69 31.12
CA ILE A 280 0.76 20.40 30.90
C ILE A 280 2.14 20.60 30.24
N ILE A 281 2.23 21.51 29.27
CA ILE A 281 3.51 21.85 28.63
C ILE A 281 4.43 22.61 29.59
N HIS A 282 3.90 23.50 30.42
CA HIS A 282 4.69 24.25 31.41
C HIS A 282 5.26 23.32 32.50
N ASP A 283 4.49 22.35 32.99
CA ASP A 283 4.98 21.32 33.91
C ASP A 283 6.10 20.48 33.28
N LEU A 284 5.99 20.22 31.97
CA LEU A 284 7.02 19.52 31.21
C LEU A 284 8.21 20.42 30.86
N MET A 285 8.06 21.74 30.82
CA MET A 285 9.10 22.71 30.47
C MET A 285 9.11 23.90 31.46
N PRO A 286 9.46 23.71 32.75
CA PRO A 286 9.23 24.73 33.80
C PRO A 286 10.00 26.04 33.62
N THR A 287 11.01 26.06 32.74
CA THR A 287 11.84 27.23 32.45
C THR A 287 11.33 28.05 31.26
N VAL A 288 10.24 27.63 30.61
CA VAL A 288 9.64 28.40 29.50
C VAL A 288 8.87 29.61 30.03
N SER A 289 9.02 30.77 29.38
CA SER A 289 8.15 31.91 29.67
C SER A 289 6.74 31.60 29.19
N LYS A 290 5.82 31.34 30.13
CA LYS A 290 4.42 31.04 29.83
C LYS A 290 3.73 32.14 29.03
N HIS A 291 4.09 33.40 29.28
CA HIS A 291 3.58 34.54 28.54
C HIS A 291 3.99 34.47 27.06
N LEU A 292 5.29 34.38 26.77
CA LEU A 292 5.80 34.34 25.39
C LEU A 292 5.38 33.06 24.67
N PHE A 293 5.26 31.94 25.38
CA PHE A 293 4.73 30.70 24.82
C PHE A 293 3.27 30.86 24.37
N THR A 294 2.42 31.43 25.23
CA THR A 294 1.01 31.69 24.90
C THR A 294 0.88 32.69 23.75
N GLU A 295 1.67 33.76 23.77
CA GLU A 295 1.72 34.75 22.70
C GLU A 295 2.11 34.11 21.36
N THR A 296 3.07 33.18 21.36
CA THR A 296 3.47 32.44 20.16
C THR A 296 2.34 31.59 19.60
N LEU A 297 1.56 30.90 20.44
CA LEU A 297 0.40 30.12 20.00
C LEU A 297 -0.72 31.02 19.43
N VAL A 298 -0.98 32.15 20.08
CA VAL A 298 -1.95 33.15 19.59
C VAL A 298 -1.49 33.70 18.24
N TRP A 299 -0.22 34.04 18.11
CA TRP A 299 0.36 34.53 16.87
C TRP A 299 0.23 33.51 15.74
N MET A 300 0.46 32.22 16.02
CA MET A 300 0.24 31.15 15.03
C MET A 300 -1.22 31.10 14.55
N SER A 301 -2.18 31.15 15.48
CA SER A 301 -3.61 31.11 15.14
C SER A 301 -4.02 32.31 14.28
N VAL A 302 -3.54 33.51 14.59
CA VAL A 302 -3.86 34.73 13.82
C VAL A 302 -3.27 34.68 12.40
N ASN A 303 -2.11 34.05 12.21
CA ASN A 303 -1.33 34.17 10.98
C ASN A 303 -1.34 32.91 10.08
N GLN A 304 -1.98 31.80 10.48
CA GLN A 304 -1.87 30.52 9.75
C GLN A 304 -2.37 30.55 8.29
N ASP A 305 -3.27 31.47 7.97
CA ASP A 305 -3.87 31.63 6.65
C ASP A 305 -3.20 32.78 5.87
N ASP A 306 -2.24 33.48 6.46
CA ASP A 306 -1.47 34.50 5.74
C ASP A 306 -0.54 33.81 4.72
N PRO A 307 -0.75 34.02 3.42
CA PRO A 307 0.11 33.42 2.38
C PRO A 307 1.57 33.87 2.48
N LYS A 308 1.86 34.96 3.19
CA LYS A 308 3.22 35.46 3.45
C LYS A 308 3.93 34.72 4.57
N ILE A 309 3.19 33.92 5.35
CA ILE A 309 3.71 33.16 6.49
C ILE A 309 3.34 31.66 6.34
N PRO A 310 3.72 31.01 5.23
CA PRO A 310 3.39 29.60 4.99
C PRO A 310 4.07 28.67 6.00
N GLU A 311 5.07 29.16 6.75
CA GLU A 311 5.87 28.35 7.66
C GLU A 311 5.06 27.83 8.85
N ILE A 312 3.95 28.47 9.23
CA ILE A 312 3.07 27.99 10.32
C ILE A 312 2.46 26.64 9.93
N ARG A 313 1.88 26.56 8.73
CA ARG A 313 1.25 25.34 8.23
C ARG A 313 2.27 24.22 8.05
N LYS A 314 3.40 24.54 7.41
CA LYS A 314 4.49 23.59 7.20
C LYS A 314 5.06 23.07 8.53
N LEU A 315 5.32 23.96 9.50
CA LEU A 315 5.79 23.55 10.82
C LEU A 315 4.81 22.60 11.51
N THR A 316 3.51 22.88 11.39
CA THR A 316 2.45 22.07 12.00
C THR A 316 2.46 20.65 11.44
N ASP A 317 2.51 20.52 10.11
CA ASP A 317 2.55 19.23 9.41
C ASP A 317 3.80 18.44 9.80
N GLU A 318 4.97 19.06 9.65
CA GLU A 318 6.26 18.44 9.90
C GLU A 318 6.43 17.99 11.37
N THR A 319 5.93 18.80 12.32
CA THR A 319 5.95 18.46 13.75
C THR A 319 5.10 17.22 14.05
N LEU A 320 3.89 17.15 13.48
CA LEU A 320 3.00 16.01 13.68
C LEU A 320 3.52 14.76 12.99
N ILE A 321 3.98 14.86 11.75
CA ILE A 321 4.56 13.75 10.99
C ILE A 321 5.74 13.15 11.77
N PHE A 322 6.69 13.99 12.20
CA PHE A 322 7.82 13.53 13.00
C PHE A 322 7.39 12.83 14.30
N ALA A 323 6.48 13.44 15.06
CA ALA A 323 6.04 12.89 16.34
C ALA A 323 5.33 11.55 16.19
N PHE A 324 4.50 11.40 15.16
CA PHE A 324 3.79 10.16 14.91
C PHE A 324 4.66 9.05 14.29
N GLU A 325 5.67 9.40 13.48
CA GLU A 325 6.70 8.45 13.03
C GLU A 325 7.47 7.85 14.21
N GLU A 326 7.86 8.68 15.18
CA GLU A 326 8.54 8.20 16.39
C GLU A 326 7.64 7.28 17.23
N LEU A 327 6.34 7.58 17.32
CA LEU A 327 5.34 6.71 17.94
C LEU A 327 5.22 5.35 17.25
N GLU A 328 5.21 5.31 15.91
CA GLU A 328 5.14 4.06 15.17
C GLU A 328 6.40 3.22 15.32
N ARG A 329 7.57 3.86 15.27
CA ARG A 329 8.86 3.19 15.48
C ARG A 329 8.87 2.52 16.86
N GLU A 330 8.31 3.16 17.88
CA GLU A 330 8.21 2.63 19.23
C GLU A 330 7.20 1.49 19.37
N ARG A 331 6.01 1.58 18.76
CA ARG A 331 5.04 0.46 18.73
C ARG A 331 5.62 -0.81 18.10
N ARG A 332 6.55 -0.68 17.17
CA ARG A 332 7.28 -1.80 16.55
C ARG A 332 8.43 -2.34 17.43
N THR A 333 8.89 -1.56 18.41
CA THR A 333 10.07 -1.88 19.24
C THR A 333 9.70 -2.32 20.67
N VAL A 334 8.56 -1.88 21.22
CA VAL A 334 8.10 -2.24 22.57
C VAL A 334 6.62 -2.62 22.50
N GLY A 335 6.34 -3.91 22.68
CA GLY A 335 4.99 -4.48 22.66
C GLY A 335 4.17 -4.17 23.92
N GLN A 336 3.93 -2.90 24.24
CA GLN A 336 3.07 -2.54 25.37
C GLN A 336 1.81 -1.77 24.93
N LYS A 337 0.67 -2.43 25.18
CA LYS A 337 -0.62 -1.76 25.33
C LYS A 337 -0.52 -0.79 26.51
N GLY A 338 -0.77 0.51 26.29
CA GLY A 338 -1.03 1.46 27.37
C GLY A 338 0.06 2.49 27.69
N ALA A 339 1.02 2.78 26.80
CA ALA A 339 1.88 3.95 26.99
C ALA A 339 1.04 5.24 26.88
N GLY A 340 0.77 5.88 28.02
CA GLY A 340 0.02 7.15 28.10
C GLY A 340 0.74 8.32 27.42
N LEU A 341 0.07 9.47 27.38
CA LEU A 341 0.54 10.71 26.73
C LEU A 341 1.83 11.30 27.34
N GLY A 342 2.05 11.08 28.65
CA GLY A 342 3.19 11.63 29.40
C GLY A 342 4.56 11.10 28.95
N PRO A 343 4.80 9.77 28.91
CA PRO A 343 6.05 9.18 28.42
C PRO A 343 6.43 9.64 26.99
N LEU A 344 5.45 9.74 26.09
CA LEU A 344 5.66 10.24 24.74
C LEU A 344 6.17 11.69 24.74
N LEU A 345 5.49 12.59 25.45
CA LEU A 345 5.87 14.00 25.48
C LEU A 345 7.27 14.20 26.08
N LYS A 346 7.64 13.41 27.12
CA LYS A 346 9.01 13.42 27.68
C LYS A 346 10.06 13.02 26.66
N ARG A 347 9.78 12.02 25.83
CA ARG A 347 10.68 11.56 24.77
C ARG A 347 10.80 12.57 23.63
N LEU A 348 9.68 13.09 23.14
CA LEU A 348 9.67 14.13 22.11
C LEU A 348 10.42 15.37 22.59
N ARG A 349 10.26 15.76 23.86
CA ARG A 349 11.03 16.85 24.47
C ARG A 349 12.53 16.58 24.36
N ALA A 350 13.00 15.39 24.73
CA ALA A 350 14.41 15.04 24.63
C ALA A 350 14.94 15.11 23.18
N LEU A 351 14.16 14.64 22.20
CA LEU A 351 14.50 14.72 20.78
C LEU A 351 14.55 16.16 20.26
N TYR A 352 13.55 16.98 20.63
CA TYR A 352 13.51 18.40 20.26
C TYR A 352 14.61 19.23 20.94
N MET A 353 15.15 18.79 22.08
CA MET A 353 16.27 19.44 22.75
C MET A 353 17.66 18.94 22.31
N ALA A 354 17.76 17.76 21.68
CA ALA A 354 19.04 17.16 21.29
C ALA A 354 19.83 18.04 20.30
N SER A 355 21.14 18.20 20.56
CA SER A 355 22.05 19.08 19.79
C SER A 355 22.72 18.40 18.60
N ARG A 356 22.94 17.08 18.65
CA ARG A 356 23.53 16.29 17.57
C ARG A 356 22.47 15.37 16.98
N MET A 357 22.10 15.60 15.72
CA MET A 357 21.05 14.81 15.07
C MET A 357 21.42 14.56 13.62
N ALA A 358 21.21 13.31 13.17
CA ALA A 358 21.38 12.90 11.78
C ALA A 358 20.06 12.89 10.99
N ASN A 359 18.91 13.13 11.65
CA ASN A 359 17.59 13.12 11.02
C ASN A 359 17.28 14.48 10.37
N PRO A 360 17.23 14.58 9.02
CA PRO A 360 17.03 15.85 8.31
C PRO A 360 15.68 16.50 8.60
N THR A 361 14.61 15.71 8.78
CA THR A 361 13.26 16.22 9.09
C THR A 361 13.23 16.94 10.44
N LEU A 362 13.89 16.39 11.45
CA LEU A 362 13.94 16.99 12.78
C LEU A 362 14.77 18.28 12.82
N ILE A 363 15.82 18.38 12.00
CA ILE A 363 16.60 19.61 11.84
C ILE A 363 15.72 20.69 11.21
N LEU A 364 15.04 20.37 10.10
CA LEU A 364 14.12 21.27 9.42
C LEU A 364 12.99 21.76 10.35
N CYS A 365 12.38 20.87 11.13
CA CYS A 365 11.37 21.23 12.13
C CYS A 365 11.90 22.26 13.14
N LYS A 366 13.13 22.08 13.64
CA LYS A 366 13.72 22.99 14.61
C LYS A 366 14.01 24.37 14.01
N GLU A 367 14.59 24.41 12.82
CA GLU A 367 14.89 25.68 12.14
C GLU A 367 13.62 26.50 11.85
N MET A 368 12.55 25.84 11.40
CA MET A 368 11.28 26.52 11.14
C MET A 368 10.62 27.02 12.43
N ALA A 369 10.58 26.18 13.46
CA ALA A 369 10.01 26.56 14.75
C ALA A 369 10.79 27.71 15.42
N GLU A 370 12.11 27.74 15.23
CA GLU A 370 12.99 28.82 15.68
C GLU A 370 12.68 30.14 14.97
N LYS A 371 12.63 30.13 13.64
CA LYS A 371 12.25 31.31 12.84
C LYS A 371 10.88 31.85 13.24
N LEU A 372 9.91 30.96 13.44
CA LEU A 372 8.56 31.31 13.87
C LEU A 372 8.56 31.95 15.26
N THR A 373 9.31 31.38 16.21
CA THR A 373 9.39 31.90 17.58
C THR A 373 10.03 33.30 17.61
N VAL A 374 11.06 33.54 16.79
CA VAL A 374 11.66 34.88 16.65
C VAL A 374 10.65 35.88 16.08
N LYS A 375 9.90 35.50 15.04
CA LYS A 375 8.85 36.36 14.46
C LYS A 375 7.73 36.67 15.46
N ALA A 376 7.31 35.68 16.25
CA ALA A 376 6.20 35.83 17.19
C ALA A 376 6.56 36.60 18.46
N THR A 377 7.80 36.45 18.97
CA THR A 377 8.20 36.99 20.29
C THR A 377 9.12 38.19 20.21
N GLY A 378 9.79 38.41 19.07
CA GLY A 378 10.85 39.43 18.94
C GLY A 378 12.09 39.17 19.81
N SER A 379 12.17 38.02 20.49
CA SER A 379 13.26 37.70 21.41
C SER A 379 14.59 37.51 20.67
N LYS A 380 15.67 38.00 21.26
CA LYS A 380 17.05 37.79 20.78
C LYS A 380 17.81 36.73 21.60
N SER A 381 17.20 36.22 22.66
CA SER A 381 17.83 35.26 23.58
C SER A 381 17.69 33.85 23.02
N SER A 382 18.81 33.23 22.63
CA SER A 382 18.83 31.88 22.07
C SER A 382 18.25 30.82 23.03
N SER A 383 18.44 30.99 24.34
CA SER A 383 17.87 30.08 25.34
C SER A 383 16.35 30.21 25.44
N THR A 384 15.83 31.44 25.37
CA THR A 384 14.39 31.73 25.37
C THR A 384 13.74 31.23 24.08
N ILE A 385 14.38 31.46 22.93
CA ILE A 385 13.88 30.98 21.65
C ILE A 385 13.82 29.44 21.63
N ALA A 386 14.89 28.77 22.08
CA ALA A 386 14.95 27.30 22.10
C ALA A 386 13.90 26.67 23.04
N SER A 387 13.63 27.28 24.19
CA SER A 387 12.62 26.78 25.13
C SER A 387 11.21 26.94 24.59
N ILE A 388 10.86 28.12 24.04
CA ILE A 388 9.55 28.38 23.44
C ILE A 388 9.32 27.51 22.21
N ARG A 389 10.31 27.40 21.32
CA ARG A 389 10.29 26.51 20.15
C ARG A 389 9.88 25.09 20.51
N THR A 390 10.55 24.52 21.51
CA THR A 390 10.31 23.15 21.98
C THR A 390 8.90 23.03 22.57
N SER A 391 8.47 24.00 23.37
CA SER A 391 7.12 24.01 23.95
C SER A 391 6.02 24.10 22.90
N VAL A 392 6.21 24.88 21.83
CA VAL A 392 5.27 24.94 20.70
C VAL A 392 5.17 23.58 20.01
N GLN A 393 6.28 22.93 19.70
CA GLN A 393 6.26 21.62 19.04
C GLN A 393 5.57 20.55 19.89
N LEU A 394 5.79 20.54 21.20
CA LEU A 394 5.12 19.64 22.13
C LEU A 394 3.62 19.95 22.23
N TYR A 395 3.24 21.23 22.25
CA TYR A 395 1.85 21.66 22.29
C TYR A 395 1.07 21.18 21.08
N LEU A 396 1.62 21.31 19.86
CA LEU A 396 0.95 20.86 18.64
C LEU A 396 0.62 19.36 18.69
N VAL A 397 1.56 18.55 19.16
CA VAL A 397 1.36 17.10 19.34
C VAL A 397 0.28 16.83 20.39
N LEU A 398 0.40 17.43 21.58
CA LEU A 398 -0.56 17.29 22.69
C LEU A 398 -1.98 17.70 22.25
N ARG A 399 -2.11 18.87 21.61
CA ARG A 399 -3.38 19.41 21.12
C ARG A 399 -4.03 18.49 20.11
N SER A 400 -3.24 17.89 19.21
CA SER A 400 -3.75 16.93 18.23
C SER A 400 -4.24 15.64 18.88
N MET A 401 -3.51 15.11 19.88
CA MET A 401 -3.87 13.87 20.56
C MET A 401 -5.06 14.02 21.51
N ALA A 402 -5.31 15.23 22.01
CA ALA A 402 -6.48 15.55 22.81
C ALA A 402 -7.78 15.73 21.98
N MET A 403 -7.75 15.48 20.67
CA MET A 403 -8.88 15.67 19.74
C MET A 403 -10.20 15.08 20.27
N SER A 404 -10.19 13.84 20.75
CA SER A 404 -11.38 13.16 21.24
C SER A 404 -11.99 13.77 22.50
N HIS A 405 -11.21 14.51 23.30
CA HIS A 405 -11.67 15.17 24.53
C HIS A 405 -12.36 16.51 24.26
N TYR A 406 -12.00 17.19 23.16
CA TYR A 406 -12.55 18.50 22.80
C TYR A 406 -13.58 18.44 21.66
N GLN A 407 -13.84 17.26 21.11
CA GLN A 407 -14.91 17.02 20.12
C GLN A 407 -16.16 16.39 20.74
N SER A 408 -16.08 15.92 21.99
CA SER A 408 -17.20 15.58 22.86
C SER A 408 -17.72 16.82 23.56
#